data_AF-A0A2E7LTC0-F1
#
_entry.id   AF-A0A2E7LTC0-F1
#
_cell.length_a   1.000
_cell.length_b   1.000
_cell.length_c   1.000
_cell.angle_alpha   90.00
_cell.angle_beta   90.00
_cell.angle_gamma   90.00
#
_symmetry.space_group_name_H-M   'P 1'
#
loop_
_entity.id
_entity.type
_entity.pdbx_description
1 polymer ?
#
loop_
_entity_poly.entity_id
_entity_poly.type
_entity_poly.pdbx_seq_one_letter_code
_entity_poly.pdbx_strand_id
1 'polypeptide(L)'
;MKKILLILCLLITFNVSGQEKKKLFKDFFKYSTLYVSGDLKNSKENAPSYFVRTNPNGSLYDVPVVVDGTDYYEHDYRYGFGIRKIARFDYEIKGKQYYDGTESNVSMTAPNSAITGFEYVFHTEKERVRDDVFKNHRYFLKHSGKYHIVKVESRKQGKVNFDYKSAEIRAKLPIGKKFSLSAGAIYRTHERPYGYNPVEIWLNETDSNGYAVNPWYTLGFYYGYDDIYYTYEDSYTGETVSDWYWINPEGETVAYTDLQFRQTVFTDLMNRYNNEIWEDIDAFGVISPVVGFDYYHYKNNFWLHAYGSYLLPYHDYVKGDEAFSYHNRNNWGLGGLIEDAEKEQWEDYQTGVQFGWKLSKSIGIFFEGEYTKFWDSKIYNSSVGLNITLK
;
A
#
# COMPACT_ATOMS: atom_id res chain seq x y z
N MET A 1 -0.37 14.62 12.63
CA MET A 1 -1.30 15.77 12.78
C MET A 1 -0.62 17.04 13.29
N LYS A 2 0.01 17.06 14.48
CA LYS A 2 0.66 18.27 15.05
C LYS A 2 1.67 18.96 14.10
N LYS A 3 2.53 18.20 13.41
CA LYS A 3 3.56 18.74 12.50
C LYS A 3 3.01 19.37 11.19
N ILE A 4 1.94 18.82 10.62
CA ILE A 4 1.31 19.35 9.39
C ILE A 4 0.53 20.64 9.70
N LEU A 5 -0.18 20.67 10.83
CA LEU A 5 -0.85 21.87 11.30
C LEU A 5 0.16 22.98 11.60
N LEU A 6 1.34 22.64 12.14
CA LEU A 6 2.43 23.57 12.39
C LEU A 6 2.99 24.19 11.11
N ILE A 7 3.17 23.39 10.04
CA ILE A 7 3.60 23.88 8.71
C ILE A 7 2.54 24.81 8.10
N LEU A 8 1.25 24.45 8.23
CA LEU A 8 0.15 25.31 7.78
C LEU A 8 0.11 26.63 8.58
N CYS A 9 0.35 26.58 9.89
CA CYS A 9 0.48 27.76 10.74
C CYS A 9 1.70 28.62 10.36
N LEU A 10 2.84 28.01 10.05
CA LEU A 10 4.07 28.70 9.64
C LEU A 10 3.93 29.44 8.30
N LEU A 11 3.15 28.90 7.36
CA LEU A 11 2.81 29.58 6.10
C LEU A 11 1.88 30.79 6.31
N ILE A 12 1.09 30.82 7.40
CA ILE A 12 0.16 31.90 7.74
C ILE A 12 0.85 32.97 8.63
N THR A 13 2.03 32.69 9.20
CA THR A 13 2.71 33.61 10.12
C THR A 13 3.53 34.72 9.46
N PHE A 14 3.75 34.71 8.14
CA PHE A 14 4.47 35.79 7.47
C PHE A 14 3.57 37.02 7.25
N ASN A 15 3.75 38.05 8.08
CA ASN A 15 3.35 39.45 7.85
C ASN A 15 1.89 39.74 7.42
N VAL A 16 0.91 38.96 7.89
CA VAL A 16 -0.51 39.25 7.65
C VAL A 16 -1.12 39.90 8.89
N SER A 17 -1.78 41.05 8.74
CA SER A 17 -2.43 41.75 9.87
C SER A 17 -3.55 40.90 10.49
N GLY A 18 -3.93 41.14 11.75
CA GLY A 18 -4.94 40.32 12.46
C GLY A 18 -6.30 40.23 11.74
N GLN A 19 -6.68 41.29 11.01
CA GLN A 19 -7.91 41.33 10.23
C GLN A 19 -7.80 40.50 8.93
N GLU A 20 -6.64 40.54 8.27
CA GLU A 20 -6.37 39.73 7.09
C GLU A 20 -6.21 38.24 7.43
N LYS A 21 -5.65 37.89 8.60
CA LYS A 21 -5.60 36.50 9.09
C LYS A 21 -7.00 35.90 9.22
N LYS A 22 -7.95 36.66 9.77
CA LYS A 22 -9.35 36.23 9.91
C LYS A 22 -10.02 36.01 8.56
N LYS A 23 -9.73 36.86 7.58
CA LYS A 23 -10.23 36.73 6.20
C LYS A 23 -9.63 35.50 5.51
N LEU A 24 -8.31 35.32 5.59
CA LEU A 24 -7.61 34.17 5.00
C LEU A 24 -8.11 32.83 5.57
N PHE A 25 -8.29 32.76 6.88
CA PHE A 25 -8.86 31.58 7.54
C PHE A 25 -10.28 31.28 7.04
N LYS A 26 -11.14 32.32 6.97
CA LYS A 26 -12.51 32.17 6.46
C LYS A 26 -12.52 31.69 5.01
N ASP A 27 -11.66 32.24 4.16
CA ASP A 27 -11.58 31.87 2.74
C ASP A 27 -10.98 30.47 2.53
N PHE A 28 -10.03 30.06 3.37
CA PHE A 28 -9.47 28.71 3.37
C PHE A 28 -10.57 27.67 3.64
N PHE A 29 -11.36 27.84 4.70
CA PHE A 29 -12.42 26.90 5.07
C PHE A 29 -13.75 27.09 4.31
N LYS A 30 -13.90 28.15 3.52
CA LYS A 30 -15.09 28.37 2.68
C LYS A 30 -15.31 27.17 1.76
N TYR A 31 -16.55 26.66 1.71
CA TYR A 31 -16.97 25.46 0.97
C TYR A 31 -16.43 24.12 1.50
N SER A 32 -15.86 24.12 2.71
CA SER A 32 -15.50 22.85 3.36
C SER A 32 -16.74 22.09 3.80
N THR A 33 -16.67 20.77 3.72
CA THR A 33 -17.63 19.89 4.36
C THR A 33 -16.92 19.03 5.40
N LEU A 34 -17.39 19.10 6.65
CA LEU A 34 -17.04 18.19 7.72
C LEU A 34 -18.06 17.04 7.72
N TYR A 35 -17.59 15.81 7.87
CA TYR A 35 -18.46 14.64 7.92
C TYR A 35 -17.91 13.58 8.88
N VAL A 36 -18.84 12.80 9.42
CA VAL A 36 -18.60 11.56 10.17
C VAL A 36 -19.56 10.54 9.59
N SER A 37 -19.07 9.33 9.31
CA SER A 37 -19.84 8.30 8.63
C SER A 37 -19.43 6.92 9.11
N GLY A 38 -20.37 5.98 9.10
CA GLY A 38 -20.09 4.57 9.29
C GLY A 38 -21.05 3.68 8.51
N ASP A 39 -20.57 2.50 8.14
CA ASP A 39 -21.29 1.45 7.43
C ASP A 39 -21.02 0.08 8.06
N LEU A 40 -22.06 -0.75 8.11
CA LEU A 40 -22.02 -2.15 8.55
C LEU A 40 -22.48 -3.03 7.39
N LYS A 41 -21.77 -4.13 7.15
CA LYS A 41 -22.00 -5.07 6.05
C LYS A 41 -22.01 -6.51 6.57
N ASN A 42 -22.65 -7.39 5.82
CA ASN A 42 -22.68 -8.81 6.15
C ASN A 42 -21.28 -9.41 6.13
N SER A 43 -21.06 -10.46 6.93
CA SER A 43 -19.85 -11.26 6.86
C SER A 43 -19.79 -12.06 5.55
N LYS A 44 -18.56 -12.43 5.16
CA LYS A 44 -18.35 -13.38 4.08
C LYS A 44 -18.74 -14.78 4.57
N GLU A 45 -19.51 -15.50 3.76
CA GLU A 45 -19.77 -16.93 3.97
C GLU A 45 -18.76 -17.76 3.20
N ASN A 46 -18.25 -18.83 3.83
CA ASN A 46 -17.35 -19.79 3.21
C ASN A 46 -18.07 -21.12 2.99
N ALA A 47 -17.62 -21.87 1.99
CA ALA A 47 -18.05 -23.25 1.83
C ALA A 47 -17.57 -24.08 3.04
N PRO A 48 -18.40 -25.02 3.54
CA PRO A 48 -18.01 -25.85 4.68
C PRO A 48 -16.73 -26.66 4.43
N SER A 49 -15.86 -26.76 5.42
CA SER A 49 -14.61 -27.55 5.41
C SER A 49 -14.51 -28.39 6.67
N TYR A 50 -14.13 -29.66 6.53
CA TYR A 50 -14.05 -30.61 7.64
C TYR A 50 -12.71 -31.35 7.65
N PHE A 51 -12.16 -31.59 8.84
CA PHE A 51 -10.94 -32.38 9.02
C PHE A 51 -11.04 -33.30 10.25
N VAL A 52 -10.14 -34.28 10.33
CA VAL A 52 -10.06 -35.20 11.48
C VAL A 52 -9.00 -34.71 12.44
N ARG A 53 -9.35 -34.59 13.73
CA ARG A 53 -8.40 -34.24 14.80
C ARG A 53 -8.07 -35.47 15.64
N THR A 54 -6.85 -35.53 16.17
CA THR A 54 -6.47 -36.48 17.22
C THR A 54 -7.43 -36.39 18.41
N ASN A 55 -7.89 -37.54 18.90
CA ASN A 55 -8.83 -37.60 20.01
C ASN A 55 -8.23 -36.98 21.29
N PRO A 56 -9.06 -36.44 22.21
CA PRO A 56 -8.57 -35.82 23.45
C PRO A 56 -7.69 -36.73 24.33
N ASN A 57 -7.86 -38.05 24.21
CA ASN A 57 -7.06 -39.06 24.90
C ASN A 57 -5.77 -39.43 24.15
N GLY A 58 -5.48 -38.78 23.01
CA GLY A 58 -4.30 -39.04 22.17
C GLY A 58 -4.41 -40.28 21.28
N SER A 59 -5.49 -41.07 21.37
CA SER A 59 -5.64 -42.31 20.59
C SER A 59 -5.97 -42.01 19.13
N LEU A 60 -5.10 -42.46 18.23
CA LEU A 60 -5.32 -42.44 16.78
C LEU A 60 -6.24 -43.58 16.29
N TYR A 61 -6.50 -44.59 17.13
CA TYR A 61 -7.26 -45.79 16.78
C TYR A 61 -8.70 -45.77 17.27
N ASP A 62 -9.06 -44.75 18.06
CA ASP A 62 -10.44 -44.53 18.48
C ASP A 62 -11.24 -43.91 17.34
N VAL A 63 -12.58 -43.94 17.45
CA VAL A 63 -13.48 -43.33 16.46
C VAL A 63 -13.08 -41.86 16.24
N PRO A 64 -12.83 -41.43 14.98
CA PRO A 64 -12.30 -40.10 14.71
C PRO A 64 -13.33 -39.01 15.03
N VAL A 65 -12.88 -37.94 15.67
CA VAL A 65 -13.66 -36.72 15.82
C VAL A 65 -13.48 -35.87 14.56
N VAL A 66 -14.55 -35.75 13.78
CA VAL A 66 -14.62 -34.82 12.65
C VAL A 66 -14.90 -33.42 13.20
N VAL A 67 -14.04 -32.47 12.86
CA VAL A 67 -14.12 -31.08 13.29
C VAL A 67 -14.50 -30.21 12.09
N ASP A 68 -15.42 -29.29 12.31
CA ASP A 68 -15.71 -28.21 11.37
C ASP A 68 -14.53 -27.21 11.40
N GLY A 69 -13.79 -27.17 10.30
CA GLY A 69 -12.68 -26.24 10.07
C GLY A 69 -13.07 -25.10 9.14
N THR A 70 -14.36 -24.78 9.03
CA THR A 70 -14.83 -23.65 8.23
C THR A 70 -14.43 -22.34 8.91
N ASP A 71 -13.72 -21.47 8.19
CA ASP A 71 -13.42 -20.13 8.69
C ASP A 71 -14.71 -19.28 8.69
N TYR A 72 -15.10 -18.79 9.86
CA TYR A 72 -16.24 -17.89 10.03
C TYR A 72 -15.75 -16.46 10.27
N TYR A 73 -16.17 -15.54 9.41
CA TYR A 73 -15.80 -14.13 9.53
C TYR A 73 -16.82 -13.33 10.34
N GLU A 74 -16.34 -12.34 11.11
CA GLU A 74 -17.21 -11.34 11.71
C GLU A 74 -17.78 -10.40 10.62
N HIS A 75 -18.79 -9.61 11.00
CA HIS A 75 -19.37 -8.61 10.11
C HIS A 75 -18.33 -7.55 9.71
N ASP A 76 -18.36 -7.15 8.44
CA ASP A 76 -17.55 -6.08 7.90
C ASP A 76 -18.09 -4.73 8.40
N TYR A 77 -17.19 -3.81 8.73
CA TYR A 77 -17.57 -2.46 9.13
C TYR A 77 -16.60 -1.44 8.58
N ARG A 78 -17.06 -0.20 8.50
CA ARG A 78 -16.20 0.95 8.27
C ARG A 78 -16.75 2.13 9.05
N TYR A 79 -15.87 2.90 9.67
CA TYR A 79 -16.22 4.22 10.18
C TYR A 79 -15.07 5.18 9.95
N GLY A 80 -15.42 6.43 9.66
CA GLY A 80 -14.45 7.45 9.34
C GLY A 80 -14.97 8.84 9.61
N PHE A 81 -14.03 9.76 9.69
CA PHE A 81 -14.29 11.18 9.82
C PHE A 81 -13.36 11.94 8.90
N GLY A 82 -13.85 13.07 8.40
CA GLY A 82 -13.01 13.91 7.57
C GLY A 82 -13.55 15.30 7.34
N ILE A 83 -12.66 16.14 6.81
CA ILE A 83 -12.98 17.45 6.27
C ILE A 83 -12.44 17.54 4.85
N ARG A 84 -13.27 18.05 3.94
CA ARG A 84 -12.90 18.18 2.54
C ARG A 84 -13.30 19.52 1.95
N LYS A 85 -12.49 20.02 1.02
CA LYS A 85 -12.79 21.13 0.12
C LYS A 85 -12.23 20.78 -1.25
N ILE A 86 -13.12 20.36 -2.15
CA ILE A 86 -12.78 19.93 -3.50
C ILE A 86 -13.83 20.47 -4.45
N ALA A 87 -13.40 21.00 -5.59
CA ALA A 87 -14.28 21.27 -6.70
C ALA A 87 -14.43 20.05 -7.61
N ARG A 88 -15.62 19.92 -8.17
CA ARG A 88 -15.94 18.94 -9.21
C ARG A 88 -15.69 19.57 -10.58
N PHE A 89 -15.18 18.78 -11.51
CA PHE A 89 -15.21 19.12 -12.93
C PHE A 89 -16.65 19.08 -13.45
N ASP A 90 -16.95 19.76 -14.56
CA ASP A 90 -18.33 19.95 -15.01
C ASP A 90 -19.03 18.62 -15.40
N TYR A 91 -18.26 17.61 -15.80
CA TYR A 91 -18.78 16.27 -16.09
C TYR A 91 -19.02 15.42 -14.83
N GLU A 92 -18.45 15.78 -13.68
CA GLU A 92 -18.57 15.00 -12.44
C GLU A 92 -19.92 15.26 -11.76
N ILE A 93 -20.72 14.20 -11.63
CA ILE A 93 -22.00 14.24 -10.94
C ILE A 93 -21.79 13.84 -9.47
N LYS A 94 -22.53 14.47 -8.55
CA LYS A 94 -22.51 14.08 -7.14
C LYS A 94 -23.22 12.73 -7.00
N GLY A 95 -22.49 11.68 -6.62
CA GLY A 95 -23.07 10.33 -6.49
C GLY A 95 -24.05 10.19 -5.31
N LYS A 96 -23.79 10.87 -4.19
CA LYS A 96 -24.60 10.81 -2.96
C LYS A 96 -25.06 12.19 -2.54
N GLN A 97 -26.15 12.28 -1.78
CA GLN A 97 -26.60 13.56 -1.20
C GLN A 97 -25.72 14.03 -0.03
N TYR A 98 -24.99 13.12 0.60
CA TYR A 98 -24.07 13.34 1.70
C TYR A 98 -22.63 13.01 1.29
N TYR A 99 -21.68 13.26 2.20
CA TYR A 99 -20.31 12.79 2.09
C TYR A 99 -20.04 11.77 3.18
N ASP A 100 -19.38 10.68 2.83
CA ASP A 100 -18.99 9.60 3.75
C ASP A 100 -17.52 9.19 3.59
N GLY A 101 -16.75 9.95 2.81
CA GLY A 101 -15.33 9.70 2.59
C GLY A 101 -15.04 8.54 1.64
N THR A 102 -16.05 7.93 1.00
CA THR A 102 -15.84 6.95 -0.07
C THR A 102 -15.84 7.58 -1.47
N GLU A 103 -15.90 8.91 -1.57
CA GLU A 103 -15.95 9.57 -2.88
C GLU A 103 -14.61 9.48 -3.60
N SER A 104 -14.66 9.16 -4.89
CA SER A 104 -13.52 9.26 -5.80
C SER A 104 -13.71 10.46 -6.71
N ASN A 105 -13.04 11.57 -6.41
CA ASN A 105 -13.03 12.76 -7.26
C ASN A 105 -11.73 12.85 -8.04
N VAL A 106 -11.84 13.20 -9.32
CA VAL A 106 -10.67 13.26 -10.22
C VAL A 106 -9.67 14.31 -9.77
N SER A 107 -10.13 15.39 -9.14
CA SER A 107 -9.26 16.42 -8.55
C SER A 107 -8.37 15.91 -7.41
N MET A 108 -8.64 14.73 -6.83
CA MET A 108 -7.76 14.11 -5.84
C MET A 108 -6.51 13.48 -6.47
N THR A 109 -6.60 13.06 -7.74
CA THR A 109 -5.57 12.29 -8.47
C THR A 109 -4.95 13.11 -9.59
N ALA A 110 -5.75 13.88 -10.34
CA ALA A 110 -5.28 14.73 -11.42
C ALA A 110 -4.29 15.81 -10.93
N PRO A 111 -3.23 16.11 -11.71
CA PRO A 111 -2.30 17.21 -11.40
C PRO A 111 -3.02 18.56 -11.35
N ASN A 112 -3.99 18.76 -12.25
CA ASN A 112 -4.76 19.99 -12.32
C ASN A 112 -5.97 19.98 -11.37
N SER A 113 -6.62 21.13 -11.26
CA SER A 113 -7.80 21.34 -10.42
C SER A 113 -8.90 21.99 -11.22
N ALA A 114 -10.15 21.69 -10.89
CA ALA A 114 -11.31 22.35 -11.49
C ALA A 114 -11.39 23.85 -11.11
N ILE A 115 -10.76 24.24 -9.99
CA ILE A 115 -10.67 25.62 -9.53
C ILE A 115 -9.22 26.03 -9.28
N THR A 116 -8.98 27.34 -9.29
CA THR A 116 -7.73 27.93 -8.79
C THR A 116 -7.80 28.09 -7.28
N GLY A 117 -6.71 27.81 -6.57
CA GLY A 117 -6.58 27.95 -5.12
C GLY A 117 -6.40 26.61 -4.39
N PHE A 118 -6.78 26.58 -3.12
CA PHE A 118 -6.59 25.43 -2.23
C PHE A 118 -7.72 24.41 -2.33
N GLU A 119 -7.34 23.14 -2.51
CA GLU A 119 -8.17 21.95 -2.37
C GLU A 119 -7.53 21.00 -1.36
N TYR A 120 -8.35 20.31 -0.56
CA TYR A 120 -7.85 19.34 0.41
C TYR A 120 -8.88 18.27 0.77
N VAL A 121 -8.36 17.14 1.21
CA VAL A 121 -9.09 16.12 1.98
C VAL A 121 -8.22 15.74 3.15
N PHE A 122 -8.80 15.80 4.34
CA PHE A 122 -8.25 15.16 5.51
C PHE A 122 -9.24 14.13 6.00
N HIS A 123 -9.00 12.87 5.68
CA HIS A 123 -9.88 11.75 5.97
C HIS A 123 -9.11 10.64 6.67
N THR A 124 -9.71 10.04 7.68
CA THR A 124 -9.22 8.79 8.27
C THR A 124 -10.40 7.87 8.54
N GLU A 125 -10.14 6.58 8.46
CA GLU A 125 -11.12 5.56 8.66
C GLU A 125 -10.48 4.30 9.23
N LYS A 126 -11.30 3.54 9.95
CA LYS A 126 -11.01 2.16 10.29
C LYS A 126 -12.01 1.30 9.53
N GLU A 127 -11.53 0.27 8.86
CA GLU A 127 -12.37 -0.71 8.19
C GLU A 127 -12.00 -2.12 8.63
N ARG A 128 -12.98 -3.00 8.69
CA ARG A 128 -12.81 -4.45 8.73
C ARG A 128 -13.34 -5.02 7.43
N VAL A 129 -12.53 -5.86 6.78
CA VAL A 129 -12.93 -6.62 5.60
C VAL A 129 -12.40 -8.04 5.76
N ARG A 130 -13.29 -9.03 5.87
CA ARG A 130 -12.91 -10.45 6.04
C ARG A 130 -11.97 -10.65 7.23
N ASP A 131 -12.37 -10.15 8.40
CA ASP A 131 -11.62 -10.10 9.67
C ASP A 131 -10.32 -9.30 9.69
N ASP A 132 -9.77 -8.95 8.54
CA ASP A 132 -8.64 -8.03 8.49
C ASP A 132 -9.09 -6.61 8.85
N VAL A 133 -8.41 -6.02 9.83
CA VAL A 133 -8.68 -4.65 10.29
C VAL A 133 -7.63 -3.70 9.77
N PHE A 134 -8.06 -2.76 8.92
CA PHE A 134 -7.21 -1.74 8.34
C PHE A 134 -7.48 -0.37 8.94
N LYS A 135 -6.41 0.40 9.17
CA LYS A 135 -6.47 1.83 9.48
C LYS A 135 -5.99 2.58 8.25
N ASN A 136 -6.90 3.29 7.60
CA ASN A 136 -6.63 4.02 6.37
C ASN A 136 -6.68 5.53 6.63
N HIS A 137 -5.95 6.27 5.82
CA HIS A 137 -6.07 7.72 5.79
C HIS A 137 -5.71 8.28 4.41
N ARG A 138 -6.27 9.45 4.13
CA ARG A 138 -5.86 10.29 3.03
C ARG A 138 -5.85 11.73 3.49
N TYR A 139 -4.66 12.29 3.57
CA TYR A 139 -4.42 13.68 3.91
C TYR A 139 -3.73 14.33 2.73
N PHE A 140 -4.41 15.21 2.01
CA PHE A 140 -3.73 16.01 1.00
C PHE A 140 -4.14 17.47 1.10
N LEU A 141 -3.20 18.33 0.74
CA LEU A 141 -3.42 19.74 0.49
C LEU A 141 -2.76 20.07 -0.85
N LYS A 142 -3.56 20.54 -1.80
CA LYS A 142 -3.13 20.97 -3.12
C LYS A 142 -3.45 22.44 -3.29
N HIS A 143 -2.51 23.21 -3.81
CA HIS A 143 -2.74 24.54 -4.34
C HIS A 143 -2.49 24.54 -5.85
N SER A 144 -3.52 24.81 -6.64
CA SER A 144 -3.42 24.93 -8.09
C SER A 144 -3.51 26.39 -8.51
N GLY A 145 -2.43 26.92 -9.07
CA GLY A 145 -2.34 28.25 -9.66
C GLY A 145 -2.47 28.23 -11.18
N LYS A 146 -2.35 29.41 -11.80
CA LYS A 146 -2.27 29.52 -13.27
C LYS A 146 -0.99 28.89 -13.82
N TYR A 147 0.13 29.08 -13.12
CA TYR A 147 1.47 28.69 -13.58
C TYR A 147 2.22 27.75 -12.63
N HIS A 148 1.57 27.29 -11.57
CA HIS A 148 2.19 26.43 -10.57
C HIS A 148 1.21 25.47 -9.94
N ILE A 149 1.72 24.35 -9.45
CA ILE A 149 1.01 23.38 -8.63
C ILE A 149 1.91 23.07 -7.44
N VAL A 150 1.34 23.07 -6.24
CA VAL A 150 2.01 22.59 -5.02
C VAL A 150 1.08 21.59 -4.36
N LYS A 151 1.56 20.41 -4.03
CA LYS A 151 0.75 19.39 -3.33
C LYS A 151 1.59 18.70 -2.28
N VAL A 152 0.99 18.49 -1.12
CA VAL A 152 1.50 17.58 -0.10
C VAL A 152 0.45 16.50 0.14
N GLU A 153 0.87 15.25 0.23
CA GLU A 153 -0.04 14.12 0.46
C GLU A 153 0.57 13.11 1.43
N SER A 154 -0.26 12.53 2.28
CA SER A 154 0.00 11.30 3.00
C SER A 154 -1.20 10.39 2.80
N ARG A 155 -0.95 9.17 2.34
CA ARG A 155 -2.00 8.21 2.04
C ARG A 155 -1.58 6.84 2.54
N LYS A 156 -2.48 6.19 3.27
CA LYS A 156 -2.38 4.80 3.72
C LYS A 156 -3.64 4.05 3.31
N GLN A 157 -3.46 2.93 2.63
CA GLN A 157 -4.50 2.00 2.23
C GLN A 157 -4.04 0.58 2.54
N GLY A 158 -4.47 0.06 3.70
CA GLY A 158 -3.98 -1.20 4.26
C GLY A 158 -4.27 -2.40 3.37
N LYS A 159 -5.44 -2.45 2.74
CA LYS A 159 -5.86 -3.56 1.86
C LYS A 159 -4.90 -3.87 0.71
N VAL A 160 -4.12 -2.89 0.25
CA VAL A 160 -3.14 -3.05 -0.85
C VAL A 160 -1.72 -2.73 -0.41
N ASN A 161 -1.47 -2.70 0.91
CA ASN A 161 -0.20 -2.35 1.52
C ASN A 161 0.46 -1.10 0.90
N PHE A 162 -0.32 -0.01 0.80
CA PHE A 162 0.15 1.22 0.19
C PHE A 162 0.19 2.33 1.24
N ASP A 163 1.39 2.72 1.67
CA ASP A 163 1.62 3.84 2.58
C ASP A 163 2.73 4.72 2.03
N TYR A 164 2.42 6.00 1.80
CA TYR A 164 3.42 6.94 1.34
C TYR A 164 3.12 8.37 1.81
N LYS A 165 4.17 9.18 1.86
CA LYS A 165 4.09 10.63 1.99
C LYS A 165 4.75 11.25 0.77
N SER A 166 4.24 12.38 0.33
CA SER A 166 4.83 13.14 -0.77
C SER A 166 4.68 14.64 -0.60
N ALA A 167 5.60 15.36 -1.21
CA ALA A 167 5.54 16.80 -1.41
C ALA A 167 6.04 17.11 -2.83
N GLU A 168 5.25 17.84 -3.60
CA GLU A 168 5.59 18.20 -4.98
C GLU A 168 5.38 19.68 -5.24
N ILE A 169 6.23 20.19 -6.12
CA ILE A 169 6.15 21.54 -6.67
C ILE A 169 6.37 21.42 -8.17
N ARG A 170 5.45 21.97 -8.96
CA ARG A 170 5.49 21.92 -10.42
C ARG A 170 5.23 23.30 -11.01
N ALA A 171 6.00 23.68 -12.02
CA ALA A 171 5.64 24.72 -12.96
C ALA A 171 4.57 24.19 -13.91
N LYS A 172 3.60 25.03 -14.28
CA LYS A 172 2.46 24.67 -15.13
C LYS A 172 2.42 25.60 -16.35
N LEU A 173 2.28 25.01 -17.52
CA LEU A 173 2.11 25.69 -18.80
C LEU A 173 0.71 25.36 -19.36
N PRO A 174 -0.29 26.25 -19.18
CA PRO A 174 -1.57 26.11 -19.84
C PRO A 174 -1.44 26.36 -21.34
N ILE A 175 -1.93 25.43 -22.16
CA ILE A 175 -1.95 25.51 -23.63
C ILE A 175 -3.42 25.59 -24.07
N GLY A 176 -3.86 26.80 -24.39
CA GLY A 176 -5.27 27.09 -24.65
C GLY A 176 -6.13 26.93 -23.38
N LYS A 177 -7.36 26.43 -23.55
CA LYS A 177 -8.33 26.26 -22.45
C LYS A 177 -8.48 24.83 -21.95
N LYS A 178 -7.93 23.87 -22.68
CA LYS A 178 -8.20 22.43 -22.51
C LYS A 178 -6.99 21.63 -22.09
N PHE A 179 -5.80 22.08 -22.45
CA PHE A 179 -4.58 21.31 -22.24
C PHE A 179 -3.64 22.06 -21.31
N SER A 180 -2.92 21.35 -20.47
CA SER A 180 -1.80 21.91 -19.73
C SER A 180 -0.69 20.88 -19.58
N LEU A 181 0.54 21.37 -19.63
CA LEU A 181 1.75 20.63 -19.27
C LEU A 181 2.23 21.10 -17.91
N SER A 182 2.91 20.22 -17.18
CA SER A 182 3.57 20.56 -15.92
C SER A 182 4.91 19.84 -15.82
N ALA A 183 5.87 20.48 -15.15
CA ALA A 183 7.17 19.90 -14.86
C ALA A 183 7.67 20.41 -13.50
N GLY A 184 8.37 19.58 -12.75
CA GLY A 184 8.89 19.94 -11.44
C GLY A 184 9.58 18.79 -10.73
N ALA A 185 9.51 18.80 -9.40
CA ALA A 185 10.10 17.78 -8.56
C ALA A 185 9.10 17.29 -7.51
N ILE A 186 9.24 16.02 -7.14
CA ILE A 186 8.45 15.37 -6.10
C ILE A 186 9.39 14.66 -5.13
N TYR A 187 9.21 14.93 -3.84
CA TYR A 187 9.76 14.12 -2.76
C TYR A 187 8.73 13.07 -2.35
N ARG A 188 9.14 11.81 -2.19
CA ARG A 188 8.28 10.72 -1.71
C ARG A 188 8.97 9.91 -0.63
N THR A 189 8.21 9.27 0.24
CA THR A 189 8.73 8.32 1.24
C THR A 189 8.09 6.95 1.07
N HIS A 190 8.85 5.92 1.41
CA HIS A 190 8.36 4.55 1.53
C HIS A 190 9.10 3.85 2.68
N GLU A 191 8.53 2.77 3.20
CA GLU A 191 9.09 2.00 4.33
C GLU A 191 9.56 0.60 3.91
N ARG A 192 9.38 0.22 2.64
CA ARG A 192 9.59 -1.17 2.19
C ARG A 192 10.99 -1.34 1.57
N PRO A 193 11.84 -2.23 2.09
CA PRO A 193 13.12 -2.56 1.46
C PRO A 193 12.89 -3.56 0.31
N TYR A 194 12.56 -3.05 -0.88
CA TYR A 194 12.23 -3.89 -2.04
C TYR A 194 13.45 -4.73 -2.48
N GLY A 195 13.19 -6.00 -2.83
CA GLY A 195 14.23 -6.95 -3.25
C GLY A 195 15.08 -7.53 -2.11
N TYR A 196 14.99 -6.97 -0.90
CA TYR A 196 15.78 -7.42 0.23
C TYR A 196 15.05 -8.54 1.01
N ASN A 197 15.60 -9.74 0.95
CA ASN A 197 15.12 -10.92 1.67
C ASN A 197 16.16 -11.37 2.71
N PRO A 198 16.07 -10.90 3.97
CA PRO A 198 17.08 -11.15 5.00
C PRO A 198 17.38 -12.63 5.22
N VAL A 199 16.33 -13.46 5.34
CA VAL A 199 16.49 -14.88 5.64
C VAL A 199 17.13 -15.64 4.49
N GLU A 200 16.83 -15.27 3.25
CA GLU A 200 17.47 -15.86 2.07
C GLU A 200 18.95 -15.49 2.01
N ILE A 201 19.30 -14.24 2.32
CA ILE A 201 20.71 -13.81 2.40
C ILE A 201 21.44 -14.57 3.50
N TRP A 202 20.84 -14.66 4.68
CA TRP A 202 21.43 -15.35 5.83
C TRP A 202 21.63 -16.85 5.58
N LEU A 203 20.64 -17.53 4.99
CA LEU A 203 20.70 -18.97 4.67
C LEU A 203 21.66 -19.32 3.53
N ASN A 204 21.94 -18.37 2.65
CA ASN A 204 22.78 -18.59 1.47
C ASN A 204 24.16 -17.92 1.57
N GLU A 205 24.51 -17.37 2.73
CA GLU A 205 25.84 -16.86 3.01
C GLU A 205 26.84 -18.03 2.97
N THR A 206 27.94 -17.90 2.23
CA THR A 206 28.94 -18.96 2.07
C THR A 206 30.34 -18.48 2.43
N ASP A 207 31.14 -19.39 2.99
CA ASP A 207 32.55 -19.15 3.28
C ASP A 207 33.40 -19.20 2.00
N SER A 208 34.71 -18.98 2.11
CA SER A 208 35.63 -19.03 0.96
C SER A 208 35.68 -20.40 0.25
N ASN A 209 35.14 -21.45 0.86
CA ASN A 209 35.12 -22.80 0.33
C ASN A 209 33.74 -23.18 -0.25
N GLY A 210 32.78 -22.25 -0.21
CA GLY A 210 31.41 -22.48 -0.70
C GLY A 210 30.50 -23.23 0.27
N TYR A 211 30.89 -23.38 1.54
CA TYR A 211 30.02 -23.97 2.56
C TYR A 211 29.13 -22.89 3.16
N ALA A 212 27.87 -23.25 3.46
CA ALA A 212 26.96 -22.34 4.13
C ALA A 212 27.54 -21.92 5.49
N VAL A 213 27.69 -20.61 5.70
CA VAL A 213 28.13 -20.01 6.97
C VAL A 213 27.08 -20.27 8.04
N ASN A 214 25.80 -20.19 7.67
CA ASN A 214 24.66 -20.42 8.53
C ASN A 214 23.85 -21.62 8.03
N PRO A 215 24.14 -22.86 8.48
CA PRO A 215 23.28 -24.00 8.19
C PRO A 215 21.85 -23.73 8.65
N TRP A 216 20.86 -24.15 7.87
CA TRP A 216 19.45 -23.76 8.08
C TRP A 216 18.96 -23.98 9.52
N TYR A 217 19.34 -25.10 10.14
CA TYR A 217 18.94 -25.49 11.50
C TYR A 217 19.41 -24.50 12.58
N THR A 218 20.48 -23.73 12.30
CA THR A 218 21.01 -22.74 13.24
C THR A 218 20.05 -21.58 13.51
N LEU A 219 19.05 -21.35 12.63
CA LEU A 219 18.00 -20.36 12.90
C LEU A 219 17.06 -20.86 14.01
N GLY A 220 16.83 -22.17 14.07
CA GLY A 220 16.13 -22.81 15.19
C GLY A 220 16.86 -22.53 16.49
N PHE A 221 18.17 -22.80 16.52
CA PHE A 221 19.02 -22.54 17.68
C PHE A 221 19.07 -21.05 18.06
N TYR A 222 19.11 -20.16 17.07
CA TYR A 222 19.06 -18.71 17.29
C TYR A 222 17.81 -18.27 18.05
N TYR A 223 16.67 -18.94 17.81
CA TYR A 223 15.41 -18.72 18.53
C TYR A 223 15.23 -19.62 19.76
N GLY A 224 16.27 -20.35 20.18
CA GLY A 224 16.27 -21.17 21.39
C GLY A 224 15.64 -22.55 21.25
N TYR A 225 15.34 -23.00 20.03
CA TYR A 225 15.02 -24.40 19.78
C TYR A 225 16.29 -25.24 19.91
N ASP A 226 16.12 -26.54 20.13
CA ASP A 226 17.23 -27.51 20.19
C ASP A 226 16.83 -28.80 19.48
N ASP A 227 17.81 -29.54 18.99
CA ASP A 227 17.62 -30.81 18.29
C ASP A 227 18.24 -31.97 19.06
N ILE A 228 17.56 -33.12 19.04
CA ILE A 228 17.99 -34.29 19.80
C ILE A 228 18.06 -35.48 18.86
N TYR A 229 19.30 -35.93 18.65
CA TYR A 229 19.62 -37.07 17.82
C TYR A 229 18.99 -38.36 18.36
N TYR A 230 18.40 -39.14 17.46
CA TYR A 230 17.92 -40.48 17.76
C TYR A 230 18.17 -41.44 16.61
N THR A 231 18.15 -42.74 16.93
CA THR A 231 18.21 -43.82 15.93
C THR A 231 17.08 -44.80 16.19
N TYR A 232 16.50 -45.34 15.12
CA TYR A 232 15.57 -46.46 15.21
C TYR A 232 15.95 -47.55 14.20
N GLU A 233 15.59 -48.79 14.52
CA GLU A 233 15.77 -49.94 13.63
C GLU A 233 14.42 -50.27 13.00
N ASP A 234 14.36 -50.31 11.67
CA ASP A 234 13.17 -50.76 10.97
C ASP A 234 12.99 -52.26 11.18
N SER A 235 11.90 -52.64 11.86
CA SER A 235 11.63 -54.04 12.21
C SER A 235 11.41 -54.99 11.03
N TYR A 236 11.17 -54.47 9.83
CA TYR A 236 10.91 -55.24 8.61
C TYR A 236 12.17 -55.37 7.74
N THR A 237 12.96 -54.30 7.61
CA THR A 237 14.20 -54.32 6.79
C THR A 237 15.47 -54.58 7.60
N GLY A 238 15.45 -54.37 8.92
CA GLY A 238 16.61 -54.41 9.81
C GLY A 238 17.56 -53.21 9.64
N GLU A 239 17.16 -52.19 8.88
CA GLU A 239 17.97 -51.01 8.62
C GLU A 239 17.91 -50.05 9.82
N THR A 240 19.06 -49.54 10.25
CA THR A 240 19.14 -48.45 11.23
C THR A 240 19.03 -47.11 10.52
N VAL A 241 18.04 -46.31 10.92
CA VAL A 241 17.83 -44.95 10.46
C VAL A 241 18.13 -43.98 11.61
N SER A 242 18.74 -42.85 11.29
CA SER A 242 19.05 -41.77 12.23
C SER A 242 18.36 -40.47 11.81
N ASP A 243 17.81 -39.74 12.77
CA ASP A 243 17.18 -38.43 12.55
C ASP A 243 17.24 -37.61 13.85
N TRP A 244 16.66 -36.41 13.84
CA TRP A 244 16.60 -35.48 14.96
C TRP A 244 15.16 -35.09 15.25
N TYR A 245 14.76 -35.15 16.50
CA TYR A 245 13.53 -34.49 16.95
C TYR A 245 13.86 -33.15 17.57
N TRP A 246 12.93 -32.20 17.48
CA TRP A 246 13.14 -30.81 17.86
C TRP A 246 12.29 -30.44 19.07
N ILE A 247 12.89 -29.69 20.00
CA ILE A 247 12.22 -29.10 21.15
C ILE A 247 12.20 -27.58 21.08
N ASN A 248 11.15 -26.95 21.61
CA ASN A 248 11.08 -25.51 21.79
C ASN A 248 11.86 -25.04 23.04
N PRO A 249 12.01 -23.72 23.28
CA PRO A 249 12.68 -23.20 24.48
C PRO A 249 12.08 -23.69 25.82
N GLU A 250 10.81 -24.08 25.82
CA GLU A 250 10.11 -24.65 26.97
C GLU A 250 10.37 -26.16 27.18
N GLY A 251 11.08 -26.81 26.25
CA GLY A 251 11.42 -28.23 26.30
C GLY A 251 10.36 -29.18 25.73
N GLU A 252 9.35 -28.66 25.04
CA GLU A 252 8.29 -29.45 24.41
C GLU A 252 8.69 -29.88 23.00
N THR A 253 8.46 -31.15 22.65
CA THR A 253 8.69 -31.66 21.30
C THR A 253 7.74 -31.01 20.30
N VAL A 254 8.29 -30.30 19.32
CA VAL A 254 7.55 -29.59 18.27
C VAL A 254 7.62 -30.27 16.90
N ALA A 255 8.62 -31.14 16.71
CA ALA A 255 8.76 -31.97 15.52
C ALA A 255 9.54 -33.25 15.86
N TYR A 256 9.22 -34.34 15.18
CA TYR A 256 9.85 -35.65 15.37
C TYR A 256 10.97 -35.95 14.35
N THR A 257 11.12 -35.11 13.32
CA THR A 257 12.17 -35.21 12.30
C THR A 257 12.63 -33.82 11.88
N ASP A 258 13.85 -33.71 11.34
CA ASP A 258 14.35 -32.49 10.70
C ASP A 258 13.41 -31.99 9.59
N LEU A 259 12.90 -32.93 8.80
CA LEU A 259 11.98 -32.63 7.70
C LEU A 259 10.68 -32.01 8.21
N GLN A 260 10.12 -32.56 9.29
CA GLN A 260 8.92 -32.01 9.90
C GLN A 260 9.18 -30.61 10.43
N PHE A 261 10.27 -30.41 11.17
CA PHE A 261 10.63 -29.08 11.70
C PHE A 261 10.78 -28.04 10.59
N ARG A 262 11.46 -28.41 9.50
CA ARG A 262 11.66 -27.56 8.32
C ARG A 262 10.35 -27.18 7.62
N GLN A 263 9.37 -28.08 7.61
CA GLN A 263 8.09 -27.85 6.91
C GLN A 263 7.05 -27.12 7.75
N THR A 264 7.13 -27.22 9.07
CA THR A 264 6.14 -26.62 9.98
C THR A 264 6.71 -25.40 10.68
N VAL A 265 7.54 -25.60 11.71
CA VAL A 265 8.02 -24.55 12.62
C VAL A 265 8.96 -23.57 11.93
N PHE A 266 9.87 -24.09 11.09
CA PHE A 266 10.91 -23.28 10.47
C PHE A 266 10.35 -22.16 9.59
N THR A 267 9.20 -22.38 8.94
CA THR A 267 8.50 -21.36 8.15
C THR A 267 8.17 -20.13 8.98
N ASP A 268 7.68 -20.33 10.20
CA ASP A 268 7.34 -19.23 11.11
C ASP A 268 8.59 -18.51 11.60
N LEU A 269 9.68 -19.25 11.86
CA LEU A 269 10.96 -18.66 12.26
C LEU A 269 11.57 -17.79 11.15
N MET A 270 11.50 -18.23 9.89
CA MET A 270 11.97 -17.44 8.75
C MET A 270 11.19 -16.13 8.61
N ASN A 271 9.86 -16.17 8.77
CA ASN A 271 9.01 -14.99 8.70
C ASN A 271 9.27 -14.04 9.87
N ARG A 272 9.45 -14.59 11.09
CA ARG A 272 9.83 -13.82 12.27
C ARG A 272 11.16 -13.10 12.07
N TYR A 273 12.20 -13.81 11.61
CA TYR A 273 13.51 -13.24 11.32
C TYR A 273 13.43 -12.09 10.32
N ASN A 274 12.72 -12.31 9.20
CA ASN A 274 12.53 -11.26 8.21
C ASN A 274 11.84 -10.03 8.80
N ASN A 275 10.78 -10.20 9.58
CA ASN A 275 10.08 -9.09 10.20
C ASN A 275 10.95 -8.33 11.19
N GLU A 276 11.69 -9.03 12.07
CA GLU A 276 12.62 -8.41 13.02
C GLU A 276 13.68 -7.57 12.30
N ILE A 277 14.29 -8.08 11.22
CA ILE A 277 15.28 -7.34 10.44
C ILE A 277 14.65 -6.16 9.68
N TRP A 278 13.45 -6.32 9.10
CA TRP A 278 12.78 -5.23 8.40
C TRP A 278 12.31 -4.11 9.34
N GLU A 279 11.97 -4.43 10.59
CA GLU A 279 11.58 -3.43 11.61
C GLU A 279 12.74 -2.50 11.98
N ASP A 280 13.98 -2.95 11.84
CA ASP A 280 15.19 -2.15 12.09
C ASP A 280 15.55 -1.23 10.91
N ILE A 281 14.90 -1.39 9.75
CA ILE A 281 15.19 -0.57 8.56
C ILE A 281 14.43 0.75 8.60
N ASP A 282 15.19 1.84 8.57
CA ASP A 282 14.67 3.19 8.52
C ASP A 282 13.87 3.48 7.24
N ALA A 283 12.80 4.27 7.39
CA ALA A 283 12.02 4.76 6.25
C ALA A 283 12.87 5.60 5.29
N PHE A 284 12.64 5.40 3.99
CA PHE A 284 13.38 6.03 2.91
C PHE A 284 12.72 7.32 2.42
N GLY A 285 13.52 8.21 1.85
CA GLY A 285 13.06 9.44 1.20
C GLY A 285 13.74 9.62 -0.15
N VAL A 286 12.96 9.80 -1.20
CA VAL A 286 13.44 9.92 -2.59
C VAL A 286 12.98 11.24 -3.20
N ILE A 287 13.85 11.91 -3.93
CA ILE A 287 13.52 13.05 -4.80
C ILE A 287 13.51 12.57 -6.24
N SER A 288 12.57 13.06 -7.05
CA SER A 288 12.47 12.70 -8.45
C SER A 288 11.94 13.87 -9.28
N PRO A 289 12.48 14.10 -10.49
CA PRO A 289 11.84 14.99 -11.44
C PRO A 289 10.52 14.37 -11.92
N VAL A 290 9.51 15.21 -12.08
CA VAL A 290 8.17 14.80 -12.52
C VAL A 290 7.69 15.71 -13.64
N VAL A 291 7.17 15.09 -14.70
CA VAL A 291 6.45 15.77 -15.77
C VAL A 291 5.01 15.28 -15.80
N GLY A 292 4.10 16.11 -16.27
CA GLY A 292 2.71 15.71 -16.35
C GLY A 292 1.93 16.50 -17.38
N PHE A 293 0.79 15.95 -17.75
CA PHE A 293 -0.17 16.58 -18.63
C PHE A 293 -1.58 16.46 -18.06
N ASP A 294 -2.45 17.34 -18.52
CA ASP A 294 -3.86 17.37 -18.17
C ASP A 294 -4.64 17.89 -19.36
N TYR A 295 -5.55 17.07 -19.88
CA TYR A 295 -6.42 17.37 -21.00
C TYR A 295 -7.87 17.25 -20.57
N TYR A 296 -8.59 18.38 -20.61
CA TYR A 296 -9.98 18.49 -20.23
C TYR A 296 -10.84 18.94 -21.42
N HIS A 297 -11.85 18.13 -21.74
CA HIS A 297 -12.86 18.42 -22.74
C HIS A 297 -14.25 18.11 -22.19
N TYR A 298 -15.12 19.11 -22.19
CA TYR A 298 -16.54 18.94 -21.89
C TYR A 298 -17.37 19.73 -22.90
N LYS A 299 -18.11 19.05 -23.79
CA LYS A 299 -19.01 19.70 -24.73
C LYS A 299 -20.13 18.79 -25.21
N ASN A 300 -21.36 19.29 -25.17
CA ASN A 300 -22.56 18.64 -25.70
C ASN A 300 -22.76 17.22 -25.12
N ASN A 301 -22.51 16.21 -25.97
CA ASN A 301 -22.77 14.82 -25.69
C ASN A 301 -21.51 14.05 -25.30
N PHE A 302 -20.33 14.68 -25.34
CA PHE A 302 -19.05 14.04 -25.11
C PHE A 302 -18.23 14.77 -24.05
N TRP A 303 -17.64 13.99 -23.15
CA TRP A 303 -16.64 14.47 -22.21
C TRP A 303 -15.44 13.54 -22.20
N LEU A 304 -14.27 14.13 -22.01
CA LEU A 304 -12.99 13.45 -21.87
C LEU A 304 -12.12 14.27 -20.94
N HIS A 305 -11.64 13.63 -19.90
CA HIS A 305 -10.57 14.11 -19.06
C HIS A 305 -9.48 13.05 -19.06
N ALA A 306 -8.30 13.39 -19.55
CA ALA A 306 -7.13 12.52 -19.54
C ALA A 306 -5.98 13.27 -18.87
N TYR A 307 -5.30 12.64 -17.92
CA TYR A 307 -4.21 13.25 -17.20
C TYR A 307 -3.13 12.22 -16.90
N GLY A 308 -1.91 12.71 -16.71
CA GLY A 308 -0.77 11.87 -16.40
C GLY A 308 0.31 12.62 -15.62
N SER A 309 1.02 11.90 -14.77
CA SER A 309 2.28 12.27 -14.16
C SER A 309 3.26 11.13 -14.39
N TYR A 310 4.43 11.44 -14.91
CA TYR A 310 5.51 10.51 -15.15
C TYR A 310 6.75 11.03 -14.43
N LEU A 311 7.31 10.22 -13.55
CA LEU A 311 8.54 10.51 -12.84
C LEU A 311 9.68 9.94 -13.68
N LEU A 312 10.56 10.81 -14.14
CA LEU A 312 11.67 10.41 -15.01
C LEU A 312 12.65 9.51 -14.20
N PRO A 313 13.40 8.62 -14.86
CA PRO A 313 14.36 7.69 -14.23
C PRO A 313 15.63 8.40 -13.71
N TYR A 314 15.43 9.37 -12.81
CA TYR A 314 16.44 10.16 -12.11
C TYR A 314 16.00 10.30 -10.65
N HIS A 315 15.90 9.16 -9.99
CA HIS A 315 15.52 9.06 -8.60
C HIS A 315 16.77 9.11 -7.73
N ASP A 316 16.76 9.96 -6.71
CA ASP A 316 17.85 10.10 -5.74
C ASP A 316 17.31 9.92 -4.33
N TYR A 317 17.84 8.93 -3.60
CA TYR A 317 17.55 8.77 -2.18
C TYR A 317 18.31 9.82 -1.36
N VAL A 318 17.57 10.60 -0.57
CA VAL A 318 18.10 11.65 0.32
C VAL A 318 17.88 11.33 1.80
N LYS A 319 17.27 10.17 2.09
CA LYS A 319 17.04 9.63 3.45
C LYS A 319 16.93 8.10 3.38
N GLY A 320 17.41 7.44 4.44
CA GLY A 320 17.44 5.97 4.56
C GLY A 320 18.81 5.44 4.14
N ASP A 321 19.12 4.21 4.53
CA ASP A 321 20.34 3.54 4.10
C ASP A 321 20.21 3.14 2.62
N GLU A 322 21.10 3.65 1.78
CA GLU A 322 21.03 3.43 0.35
C GLU A 322 21.20 1.96 -0.05
N ALA A 323 21.88 1.15 0.77
CA ALA A 323 22.05 -0.28 0.53
C ALA A 323 20.69 -1.00 0.40
N PHE A 324 19.74 -0.65 1.26
CA PHE A 324 18.38 -1.23 1.29
C PHE A 324 17.36 -0.46 0.43
N SER A 325 17.81 0.55 -0.32
CA SER A 325 16.95 1.36 -1.16
C SER A 325 16.53 0.63 -2.45
N TYR A 326 15.53 1.17 -3.15
CA TYR A 326 15.02 0.57 -4.39
C TYR A 326 16.03 0.58 -5.55
N HIS A 327 17.14 1.32 -5.42
CA HIS A 327 18.25 1.21 -6.37
C HIS A 327 18.82 -0.20 -6.43
N ASN A 328 18.76 -0.93 -5.32
CA ASN A 328 19.34 -2.26 -5.18
C ASN A 328 18.30 -3.38 -5.23
N ARG A 329 17.09 -3.10 -5.70
CA ARG A 329 15.99 -4.09 -5.73
C ARG A 329 16.34 -5.41 -6.44
N ASN A 330 17.26 -5.40 -7.40
CA ASN A 330 17.75 -6.62 -8.05
C ASN A 330 19.26 -6.83 -7.87
N ASN A 331 19.89 -6.09 -6.95
CA ASN A 331 21.33 -6.19 -6.68
C ASN A 331 21.64 -7.12 -5.49
N TRP A 332 20.64 -7.86 -4.99
CA TRP A 332 20.80 -8.85 -3.93
C TRP A 332 21.13 -10.22 -4.54
N GLY A 333 22.19 -10.84 -4.05
CA GLY A 333 22.63 -12.19 -4.40
C GLY A 333 22.79 -13.09 -3.18
N LEU A 334 23.30 -14.30 -3.41
CA LEU A 334 23.64 -15.26 -2.36
C LEU A 334 24.76 -14.66 -1.50
N GLY A 335 24.46 -14.31 -0.25
CA GLY A 335 25.40 -13.64 0.66
C GLY A 335 25.28 -12.11 0.74
N GLY A 336 24.27 -11.49 0.11
CA GLY A 336 23.92 -10.10 0.36
C GLY A 336 23.99 -9.19 -0.87
N LEU A 337 24.27 -7.91 -0.65
CA LEU A 337 24.36 -6.93 -1.72
C LEU A 337 25.61 -7.21 -2.57
N ILE A 338 25.42 -7.34 -3.88
CA ILE A 338 26.51 -7.59 -4.83
C ILE A 338 27.45 -6.39 -4.84
N GLU A 339 28.74 -6.64 -4.62
CA GLU A 339 29.78 -5.61 -4.65
C GLU A 339 29.84 -4.93 -6.02
N ASP A 340 30.03 -3.61 -6.03
CA ASP A 340 30.10 -2.77 -7.24
C ASP A 340 28.86 -2.82 -8.15
N ALA A 341 27.72 -3.34 -7.68
CA ALA A 341 26.50 -3.35 -8.46
C ALA A 341 26.01 -1.92 -8.78
N GLU A 342 25.74 -1.67 -10.06
CA GLU A 342 25.23 -0.38 -10.50
C GLU A 342 23.82 -0.13 -9.93
N LYS A 343 23.60 1.10 -9.46
CA LYS A 343 22.29 1.51 -8.96
C LYS A 343 21.27 1.53 -10.09
N GLU A 344 20.16 0.84 -9.89
CA GLU A 344 19.12 0.82 -10.90
C GLU A 344 18.20 2.04 -10.79
N GLN A 345 17.96 2.71 -11.91
CA GLN A 345 16.84 3.65 -12.07
C GLN A 345 15.55 2.91 -12.43
N TRP A 346 14.41 3.59 -12.33
CA TRP A 346 13.10 3.01 -12.64
C TRP A 346 12.14 4.07 -13.15
N GLU A 347 10.95 3.63 -13.54
CA GLU A 347 9.89 4.52 -13.99
C GLU A 347 8.67 4.36 -13.10
N ASP A 348 8.19 5.50 -12.61
CA ASP A 348 6.99 5.62 -11.82
C ASP A 348 6.01 6.57 -12.50
N TYR A 349 4.72 6.24 -12.44
CA TYR A 349 3.72 7.06 -13.11
C TYR A 349 2.34 6.90 -12.50
N GLN A 350 1.56 7.95 -12.69
CA GLN A 350 0.14 8.02 -12.36
C GLN A 350 -0.60 8.53 -13.59
N THR A 351 -1.61 7.81 -14.05
CA THR A 351 -2.41 8.20 -15.20
C THR A 351 -3.88 7.96 -14.91
N GLY A 352 -4.75 8.75 -15.54
CA GLY A 352 -6.17 8.53 -15.49
C GLY A 352 -6.87 9.05 -16.72
N VAL A 353 -7.96 8.38 -17.06
CA VAL A 353 -8.84 8.79 -18.15
C VAL A 353 -10.28 8.59 -17.73
N GLN A 354 -11.10 9.62 -17.90
CA GLN A 354 -12.54 9.58 -17.71
C GLN A 354 -13.19 10.13 -18.96
N PHE A 355 -13.98 9.32 -19.65
CA PHE A 355 -14.75 9.79 -20.80
C PHE A 355 -16.12 9.16 -20.85
N GLY A 356 -17.00 9.80 -21.59
CA GLY A 356 -18.29 9.22 -21.88
C GLY A 356 -19.02 9.96 -22.97
N TRP A 357 -20.06 9.28 -23.45
CA TRP A 357 -20.85 9.73 -24.58
C TRP A 357 -22.34 9.50 -24.30
N LYS A 358 -23.13 10.57 -24.38
CA LYS A 358 -24.60 10.51 -24.49
C LYS A 358 -24.99 10.19 -25.93
N LEU A 359 -25.15 8.91 -26.26
CA LEU A 359 -25.53 8.43 -27.59
C LEU A 359 -26.95 8.90 -27.96
N SER A 360 -27.84 8.97 -26.97
CA SER A 360 -29.17 9.57 -27.10
C SER A 360 -29.62 10.21 -25.78
N LYS A 361 -30.87 10.69 -25.70
CA LYS A 361 -31.46 11.16 -24.43
C LYS A 361 -31.64 10.05 -23.39
N SER A 362 -31.68 8.79 -23.84
CA SER A 362 -31.95 7.62 -23.00
C SER A 362 -30.76 6.65 -22.92
N ILE A 363 -29.70 6.86 -23.70
CA ILE A 363 -28.55 5.95 -23.76
C ILE A 363 -27.27 6.75 -23.56
N GLY A 364 -26.45 6.33 -22.58
CA GLY A 364 -25.12 6.86 -22.36
C GLY A 364 -24.11 5.77 -22.06
N ILE A 365 -22.87 5.95 -22.51
CA ILE A 365 -21.74 5.10 -22.15
C ILE A 365 -20.71 5.91 -21.37
N PHE A 366 -20.02 5.26 -20.46
CA PHE A 366 -18.91 5.85 -19.72
C PHE A 366 -17.76 4.86 -19.53
N PHE A 367 -16.56 5.42 -19.44
CA PHE A 367 -15.35 4.73 -19.08
C PHE A 367 -14.54 5.61 -18.13
N GLU A 368 -14.12 5.04 -17.02
CA GLU A 368 -13.30 5.69 -16.01
C GLU A 368 -12.17 4.72 -15.64
N GLY A 369 -10.93 5.19 -15.70
CA GLY A 369 -9.76 4.40 -15.33
C GLY A 369 -8.74 5.29 -14.63
N GLU A 370 -8.15 4.76 -13.57
CA GLU A 370 -7.01 5.34 -12.88
C GLU A 370 -5.98 4.25 -12.63
N TYR A 371 -4.71 4.59 -12.82
CA TYR A 371 -3.58 3.70 -12.59
C TYR A 371 -2.44 4.47 -11.93
N THR A 372 -1.86 3.91 -10.88
CA THR A 372 -0.68 4.43 -10.19
C THR A 372 0.30 3.28 -10.01
N LYS A 373 1.54 3.47 -10.45
CA LYS A 373 2.68 2.60 -10.15
C LYS A 373 3.73 3.43 -9.44
N PHE A 374 4.04 3.08 -8.20
CA PHE A 374 5.16 3.59 -7.44
C PHE A 374 5.98 2.41 -6.92
N TRP A 375 7.25 2.32 -7.32
CA TRP A 375 8.08 1.15 -7.07
C TRP A 375 7.38 -0.12 -7.61
N ASP A 376 7.31 -1.21 -6.84
CA ASP A 376 6.56 -2.41 -7.22
C ASP A 376 5.06 -2.34 -6.88
N SER A 377 4.63 -1.28 -6.20
CA SER A 377 3.24 -1.12 -5.76
C SER A 377 2.38 -0.54 -6.88
N LYS A 378 1.29 -1.25 -7.22
CA LYS A 378 0.34 -0.87 -8.26
C LYS A 378 -1.05 -0.69 -7.66
N ILE A 379 -1.68 0.45 -7.91
CA ILE A 379 -3.07 0.73 -7.59
C ILE A 379 -3.79 1.08 -8.87
N TYR A 380 -4.91 0.41 -9.14
CA TYR A 380 -5.73 0.71 -10.28
C TYR A 380 -7.21 0.54 -9.95
N ASN A 381 -8.04 1.37 -10.56
CA ASN A 381 -9.48 1.26 -10.54
C ASN A 381 -9.98 1.50 -11.95
N SER A 382 -10.90 0.67 -12.43
CA SER A 382 -11.55 0.88 -13.73
C SER A 382 -13.04 0.64 -13.59
N SER A 383 -13.82 1.41 -14.31
CA SER A 383 -15.28 1.28 -14.40
C SER A 383 -15.70 1.56 -15.83
N VAL A 384 -16.56 0.71 -16.37
CA VAL A 384 -17.17 0.86 -17.68
C VAL A 384 -18.65 0.58 -17.52
N GLY A 385 -19.50 1.35 -18.18
CA GLY A 385 -20.93 1.11 -18.08
C GLY A 385 -21.76 1.72 -19.19
N LEU A 386 -22.95 1.15 -19.33
CA LEU A 386 -24.01 1.56 -20.23
C LEU A 386 -25.22 1.95 -19.37
N ASN A 387 -25.67 3.18 -19.51
CA ASN A 387 -26.86 3.69 -18.87
C ASN A 387 -28.00 3.71 -19.88
N ILE A 388 -29.08 2.97 -19.60
CA ILE A 388 -30.32 2.96 -20.38
C ILE A 388 -31.46 3.48 -19.51
N THR A 389 -32.07 4.59 -19.90
CA THR A 389 -33.30 5.11 -19.28
C THR A 389 -34.51 4.61 -20.07
N LEU A 390 -35.23 3.66 -19.48
CA LEU A 390 -36.52 3.20 -19.99
C LEU A 390 -37.58 4.23 -19.58
N LYS A 391 -38.40 4.66 -20.53
CA LYS A 391 -39.52 5.58 -20.30
C LYS A 391 -40.83 4.86 -20.51
#